data_AF-A0A845CWH9-F1
#
_entry.id   AF-A0A845CWH9-F1
#
_cell.length_a   1.000
_cell.length_b   1.000
_cell.length_c   1.000
_cell.angle_alpha   90.00
_cell.angle_beta   90.00
_cell.angle_gamma   90.00
#
_symmetry.space_group_name_H-M   'P 1'
#
loop_
_entity.id
_entity.type
_entity.pdbx_description
1 polymer ?
#
loop_
_entity_poly.entity_id
_entity_poly.type
_entity_poly.pdbx_seq_one_letter_code
_entity_poly.pdbx_strand_id
1 'polypeptide(L)'
;MPGQLKETNMVRFATLFLAFTLFVASCVAIPTENEAAGYTRSVVQDAIRYYDRNGRDAAVEYYSSEDSVHGQWYVFIVDEDGYAIASPNADMIGRDPALRVDASGYFYGDDLMSATEAGKWISYIFRQPETGENARKHTWVVRHDGLLFASGFYEE
;
A
#
# COMPACT_ATOMS: atom_id res chain seq x y z
N MET A 1 11.31 -13.78 -76.46
CA MET A 1 10.55 -13.81 -75.19
C MET A 1 11.16 -14.86 -74.29
N PRO A 2 11.18 -14.68 -72.96
CA PRO A 2 11.48 -13.50 -72.13
C PRO A 2 12.79 -13.79 -71.34
N GLY A 3 13.34 -13.00 -70.42
CA GLY A 3 12.95 -11.85 -69.61
C GLY A 3 14.17 -11.52 -68.73
N GLN A 4 14.19 -10.51 -67.86
CA GLN A 4 13.24 -9.46 -67.53
C GLN A 4 14.04 -8.22 -67.09
N LEU A 5 13.34 -7.08 -67.22
CA LEU A 5 13.46 -5.77 -66.58
C LEU A 5 14.57 -5.57 -65.53
N LYS A 6 15.45 -4.59 -65.73
CA LYS A 6 15.29 -3.13 -65.49
C LYS A 6 15.31 -2.76 -64.00
N GLU A 7 16.43 -2.17 -63.58
CA GLU A 7 16.63 -0.74 -63.31
C GLU A 7 16.26 -0.38 -61.86
N THR A 8 17.29 -0.18 -61.03
CA THR A 8 17.85 1.13 -60.64
C THR A 8 16.98 1.81 -59.59
N ASN A 9 17.47 1.89 -58.35
CA ASN A 9 17.11 2.95 -57.41
C ASN A 9 18.26 3.08 -56.39
N MET A 10 19.06 4.15 -56.48
CA MET A 10 18.76 5.51 -56.01
C MET A 10 19.10 5.65 -54.52
N VAL A 11 20.26 6.31 -54.30
CA VAL A 11 20.64 7.16 -53.16
C VAL A 11 20.29 6.65 -51.76
N ARG A 12 21.32 6.15 -51.07
CA ARG A 12 21.32 5.90 -49.62
C ARG A 12 21.22 7.23 -48.86
N PHE A 13 20.02 7.64 -48.46
CA PHE A 13 19.82 8.65 -47.43
C PHE A 13 20.01 8.00 -46.06
N ALA A 14 21.13 8.31 -45.42
CA ALA A 14 21.36 8.02 -44.00
C ALA A 14 20.54 9.02 -43.17
N THR A 15 19.37 8.59 -42.67
CA THR A 15 18.61 9.36 -41.67
C THR A 15 18.98 8.85 -40.28
N LEU A 16 19.83 9.61 -39.60
CA LEU A 16 20.18 9.44 -38.20
C LEU A 16 18.98 9.86 -37.34
N PHE A 17 18.19 8.90 -36.85
CA PHE A 17 17.13 9.14 -35.86
C PHE A 17 17.76 9.26 -34.46
N LEU A 18 18.09 10.47 -34.04
CA LEU A 18 18.42 10.76 -32.64
C LEU A 18 17.10 10.92 -31.86
N ALA A 19 16.57 9.83 -31.33
CA ALA A 19 15.40 9.85 -30.45
C ALA A 19 15.82 10.34 -29.05
N PHE A 20 15.73 11.64 -28.81
CA PHE A 20 15.87 12.23 -27.48
C PHE A 20 14.56 12.02 -26.71
N THR A 21 14.45 10.91 -26.01
CA THR A 21 13.31 10.62 -25.12
C THR A 21 13.41 11.52 -23.89
N LEU A 22 12.57 12.57 -23.84
CA LEU A 22 12.35 13.36 -22.63
C LEU A 22 11.78 12.44 -21.55
N PHE A 23 12.59 12.07 -20.56
CA PHE A 23 12.12 11.49 -19.31
C PHE A 23 11.51 12.64 -18.49
N VAL A 24 10.23 12.93 -18.72
CA VAL A 24 9.51 13.88 -17.87
C VAL A 24 9.30 13.18 -16.53
N ALA A 25 10.14 13.50 -15.55
CA ALA A 25 9.90 13.12 -14.17
C ALA A 25 8.65 13.87 -13.69
N SER A 26 7.48 13.26 -13.86
CA SER A 26 6.24 13.76 -13.30
C SER A 26 6.36 13.69 -11.79
N CYS A 27 6.49 14.84 -11.12
CA CYS A 27 6.29 14.93 -9.69
C CYS A 27 4.83 14.53 -9.41
N VAL A 28 4.61 13.31 -8.92
CA VAL A 28 3.30 12.89 -8.41
C VAL A 28 3.06 13.70 -7.14
N ALA A 29 1.97 14.47 -7.09
CA ALA A 29 1.58 15.20 -5.89
C ALA A 29 1.31 14.21 -4.76
N ILE A 30 1.80 14.51 -3.55
CA ILE A 30 1.49 13.70 -2.36
C ILE A 30 0.02 13.97 -2.01
N PRO A 31 -0.84 12.94 -1.91
CA PRO A 31 -2.22 13.12 -1.54
C PRO A 31 -2.36 13.82 -0.19
N THR A 32 -3.42 14.60 -0.03
CA THR A 32 -3.73 15.27 1.25
C THR A 32 -4.74 14.45 2.07
N GLU A 33 -4.90 14.76 3.37
CA GLU A 33 -5.88 14.08 4.23
C GLU A 33 -7.33 14.15 3.70
N ASN A 34 -7.68 15.21 2.94
CA ASN A 34 -8.97 15.35 2.26
C ASN A 34 -9.18 14.31 1.14
N GLU A 35 -8.12 13.65 0.69
CA GLU A 35 -8.13 12.56 -0.28
C GLU A 35 -7.86 11.24 0.44
N ALA A 36 -8.69 10.91 1.42
CA ALA A 36 -8.45 9.86 2.41
C ALA A 36 -7.89 8.54 1.85
N ALA A 37 -8.45 8.05 0.73
CA ALA A 37 -7.97 6.82 0.09
C ALA A 37 -6.56 6.96 -0.52
N GLY A 38 -6.24 8.11 -1.10
CA GLY A 38 -4.89 8.42 -1.59
C GLY A 38 -3.90 8.56 -0.44
N TYR A 39 -4.27 9.31 0.59
CA TYR A 39 -3.43 9.54 1.76
C TYR A 39 -3.13 8.25 2.53
N THR A 40 -4.13 7.37 2.69
CA THR A 40 -3.94 6.05 3.30
C THR A 40 -2.91 5.22 2.57
N ARG A 41 -2.92 5.22 1.22
CA ARG A 41 -1.90 4.51 0.43
C ARG A 41 -0.51 5.08 0.68
N SER A 42 -0.37 6.42 0.74
CA SER A 42 0.93 7.01 1.08
C SER A 42 1.38 6.64 2.49
N VAL A 43 0.49 6.64 3.50
CA VAL A 43 0.85 6.23 4.88
C VAL A 43 1.42 4.81 4.91
N VAL A 44 0.78 3.86 4.21
CA VAL A 44 1.28 2.48 4.13
C VAL A 44 2.61 2.41 3.36
N GLN A 45 2.73 3.12 2.24
CA GLN A 45 3.97 3.15 1.48
C GLN A 45 5.13 3.75 2.29
N ASP A 46 4.84 4.77 3.10
CA ASP A 46 5.80 5.44 3.97
C ASP A 46 6.27 4.50 5.07
N ALA A 47 5.39 3.67 5.61
CA ALA A 47 5.73 2.61 6.55
C ALA A 47 6.64 1.54 5.97
N ILE A 48 6.36 1.10 4.75
CA ILE A 48 7.24 0.18 4.02
C ILE A 48 8.61 0.84 3.80
N ARG A 49 8.66 2.10 3.36
CA ARG A 49 9.95 2.83 3.23
C ARG A 49 10.66 3.01 4.56
N TYR A 50 9.94 3.16 5.66
CA TYR A 50 10.54 3.23 7.00
C TYR A 50 11.16 1.88 7.36
N TYR A 51 10.43 0.78 7.14
CA TYR A 51 10.92 -0.58 7.31
C TYR A 51 12.18 -0.86 6.48
N ASP A 52 12.17 -0.56 5.19
CA ASP A 52 13.30 -0.81 4.28
C ASP A 52 14.57 -0.07 4.71
N ARG A 53 14.44 1.12 5.30
CA ARG A 53 15.56 1.95 5.71
C ARG A 53 16.11 1.60 7.09
N ASN A 54 15.23 1.23 8.02
CA ASN A 54 15.58 1.11 9.44
C ASN A 54 15.54 -0.33 9.95
N GLY A 55 14.96 -1.25 9.19
CA GLY A 55 14.78 -2.65 9.56
C GLY A 55 13.52 -2.91 10.38
N ARG A 56 13.25 -4.19 10.59
CA ARG A 56 12.05 -4.71 11.25
C ARG A 56 11.84 -4.20 12.66
N ASP A 57 12.86 -4.31 13.52
CA ASP A 57 12.72 -3.99 14.94
C ASP A 57 12.39 -2.51 15.15
N ALA A 58 13.07 -1.61 14.41
CA ALA A 58 12.81 -0.18 14.46
C ALA A 58 11.39 0.16 13.94
N ALA A 59 10.93 -0.51 12.88
CA ALA A 59 9.57 -0.31 12.36
C ALA A 59 8.51 -0.78 13.36
N VAL A 60 8.74 -1.94 13.99
CA VAL A 60 7.84 -2.48 15.02
C VAL A 60 7.77 -1.55 16.22
N GLU A 61 8.91 -1.06 16.71
CA GLU A 61 8.97 -0.11 17.82
C GLU A 61 8.23 1.19 17.48
N TYR A 62 8.55 1.81 16.34
CA TYR A 62 7.94 3.07 15.93
C TYR A 62 6.42 2.95 15.73
N TYR A 63 5.96 1.92 15.00
CA TYR A 63 4.51 1.72 14.76
C TYR A 63 3.74 1.13 15.94
N SER A 64 4.42 0.87 17.05
CA SER A 64 3.78 0.59 18.34
C SER A 64 3.64 1.83 19.23
N SER A 65 4.17 2.98 18.82
CA SER A 65 4.11 4.22 19.58
C SER A 65 3.00 5.17 19.10
N GLU A 66 2.53 6.03 19.98
CA GLU A 66 1.56 7.10 19.66
C GLU A 66 2.14 8.13 18.67
N ASP A 67 3.47 8.28 18.60
CA ASP A 67 4.15 9.20 17.68
C ASP A 67 3.96 8.81 16.20
N SER A 68 3.54 7.57 15.94
CA SER A 68 3.24 7.07 14.59
C SER A 68 1.80 7.36 14.13
N VAL A 69 0.98 7.96 15.00
CA VAL A 69 -0.44 8.25 14.73
C VAL A 69 -0.60 9.66 14.19
N HIS A 70 -1.33 9.80 13.08
CA HIS A 70 -1.62 11.09 12.44
C HIS A 70 -3.11 11.19 12.14
N GLY A 71 -3.84 11.95 12.96
CA GLY A 71 -5.30 11.98 12.94
C GLY A 71 -5.88 10.58 13.12
N GLN A 72 -6.75 10.16 12.20
CA GLN A 72 -7.31 8.81 12.18
C GLN A 72 -6.39 7.75 11.57
N TRP A 73 -5.29 8.14 10.92
CA TRP A 73 -4.37 7.21 10.27
C TRP A 73 -3.33 6.70 11.25
N TYR A 74 -3.33 5.38 11.40
CA TYR A 74 -2.32 4.65 12.15
C TYR A 74 -1.96 3.38 11.40
N VAL A 75 -0.70 3.00 11.46
CA VAL A 75 -0.21 1.77 10.85
C VAL A 75 -0.27 0.65 11.87
N PHE A 76 -0.63 -0.54 11.42
CA PHE A 76 -0.40 -1.77 12.14
C PHE A 76 0.31 -2.77 11.22
N ILE A 77 1.17 -3.59 11.82
CA ILE A 77 1.97 -4.59 11.12
C ILE A 77 1.55 -5.97 11.60
N VAL A 78 1.29 -6.87 10.65
CA VAL A 78 0.89 -8.26 10.91
C VAL A 78 1.94 -9.19 10.32
N ASP A 79 2.30 -10.24 11.05
CA ASP A 79 3.24 -11.26 10.57
C ASP A 79 2.59 -12.31 9.65
N GLU A 80 3.40 -13.28 9.21
CA GLU A 80 2.99 -14.34 8.29
C GLU A 80 1.94 -15.28 8.90
N ASP A 81 1.95 -15.45 10.22
CA ASP A 81 0.99 -16.25 10.98
C ASP A 81 -0.29 -15.48 11.28
N GLY A 82 -0.34 -14.20 10.92
CA GLY A 82 -1.48 -13.33 11.11
C GLY A 82 -1.48 -12.61 12.45
N TYR A 83 -0.46 -12.69 13.30
CA TYR A 83 -0.46 -11.95 14.57
C TYR A 83 -0.05 -10.49 14.32
N ALA A 84 -0.75 -9.55 14.97
CA ALA A 84 -0.27 -8.16 14.96
C ALA A 84 0.99 -8.06 15.81
N ILE A 85 2.06 -7.57 15.21
CA ILE A 85 3.37 -7.37 15.84
C ILE A 85 3.68 -5.89 16.10
N ALA A 86 2.96 -4.98 15.45
CA ALA A 86 3.02 -3.54 15.73
C ALA A 86 1.64 -2.90 15.62
N SER A 87 1.29 -2.05 16.57
CA SER A 87 0.08 -1.24 16.59
C SER A 87 0.19 -0.23 17.75
N PRO A 88 -0.27 1.02 17.58
CA PRO A 88 -0.37 1.95 18.71
C PRO A 88 -1.41 1.49 19.75
N ASN A 89 -2.35 0.60 19.37
CA ASN A 89 -3.22 -0.07 20.34
C ASN A 89 -2.55 -1.37 20.81
N ALA A 90 -1.96 -1.33 22.00
CA ALA A 90 -1.26 -2.46 22.61
C ALA A 90 -2.14 -3.72 22.75
N ASP A 91 -3.46 -3.59 22.90
CA ASP A 91 -4.39 -4.73 23.00
C ASP A 91 -4.49 -5.54 21.70
N MET A 92 -4.02 -4.98 20.58
CA MET A 92 -3.98 -5.69 19.30
C MET A 92 -2.77 -6.64 19.20
N ILE A 93 -1.69 -6.35 19.93
CA ILE A 93 -0.45 -7.12 19.83
C ILE A 93 -0.67 -8.54 20.33
N GLY A 94 -0.28 -9.54 19.52
CA GLY A 94 -0.45 -10.95 19.85
C GLY A 94 -1.91 -11.44 19.89
N ARG A 95 -2.89 -10.61 19.50
CA ARG A 95 -4.29 -11.02 19.40
C ARG A 95 -4.44 -12.16 18.40
N ASP A 96 -5.17 -13.20 18.81
CA ASP A 96 -5.46 -14.36 17.99
C ASP A 96 -6.06 -13.93 16.63
N PRO A 97 -5.45 -14.31 15.49
CA PRO A 97 -5.93 -13.99 14.15
C PRO A 97 -7.38 -14.45 13.92
N ALA A 98 -7.81 -15.55 14.55
CA ALA A 98 -9.17 -16.06 14.46
C ALA A 98 -10.22 -15.11 15.06
N LEU A 99 -9.81 -14.13 15.86
CA LEU A 99 -10.67 -13.13 16.47
C LEU A 99 -10.82 -11.85 15.62
N ARG A 100 -10.32 -11.84 14.38
CA ARG A 100 -10.57 -10.76 13.40
C ARG A 100 -11.95 -10.86 12.77
N VAL A 101 -12.97 -10.85 13.62
CA VAL A 101 -14.38 -10.81 13.25
C VAL A 101 -14.94 -9.45 13.69
N ASP A 102 -15.59 -8.75 12.77
CA ASP A 102 -16.20 -7.45 13.09
C ASP A 102 -17.58 -7.59 13.76
N ALA A 103 -18.17 -6.46 14.17
CA ALA A 103 -19.48 -6.44 14.84
C ALA A 103 -20.65 -6.99 13.99
N SER A 104 -20.49 -7.13 12.68
CA SER A 104 -21.48 -7.76 11.79
C SER A 104 -21.30 -9.27 11.63
N GLY A 105 -20.22 -9.84 12.19
CA GLY A 105 -19.85 -11.24 11.99
C GLY A 105 -18.94 -11.47 10.78
N TYR A 106 -18.45 -10.42 10.12
CA TYR A 106 -17.54 -10.55 8.99
C TYR A 106 -16.12 -10.86 9.48
N PHE A 107 -15.61 -12.03 9.09
CA PHE A 107 -14.22 -12.42 9.35
C PHE A 107 -13.28 -11.75 8.34
N TYR A 108 -12.83 -10.54 8.67
CA TYR A 108 -11.92 -9.76 7.82
C TYR A 108 -10.47 -10.27 7.86
N GLY A 109 -10.16 -11.23 8.73
CA GLY A 109 -8.85 -11.86 8.82
C GLY A 109 -8.38 -12.49 7.51
N ASP A 110 -9.24 -13.26 6.83
CA ASP A 110 -8.91 -13.88 5.54
C ASP A 110 -8.60 -12.83 4.46
N ASP A 111 -9.41 -11.78 4.40
CA ASP A 111 -9.22 -10.71 3.43
C ASP A 111 -7.94 -9.91 3.68
N LEU A 112 -7.60 -9.65 4.95
CA LEU A 112 -6.31 -9.09 5.34
C LEU A 112 -5.16 -9.99 4.89
N MET A 113 -5.21 -11.29 5.20
CA MET A 113 -4.14 -12.24 4.86
C MET A 113 -3.99 -12.48 3.35
N SER A 114 -5.04 -12.28 2.57
CA SER A 114 -5.00 -12.39 1.10
C SER A 114 -4.32 -11.21 0.39
N ALA A 115 -3.93 -10.15 1.10
CA ALA A 115 -3.25 -9.01 0.51
C ALA A 115 -1.90 -9.41 -0.10
N THR A 116 -1.56 -8.77 -1.21
CA THR A 116 -0.31 -8.99 -1.97
C THR A 116 0.53 -7.71 -1.98
N GLU A 117 1.68 -7.75 -2.66
CA GLU A 117 2.53 -6.56 -2.89
C GLU A 117 1.81 -5.47 -3.71
N ALA A 118 0.83 -5.84 -4.53
CA ALA A 118 -0.01 -4.86 -5.25
C ALA A 118 -0.98 -4.11 -4.32
N GLY A 119 -1.15 -4.62 -3.10
CA GLY A 119 -2.06 -4.13 -2.09
C GLY A 119 -3.52 -4.50 -2.33
N LYS A 120 -4.32 -4.41 -1.26
CA LYS A 120 -5.74 -4.72 -1.24
C LYS A 120 -6.48 -3.77 -0.31
N TRP A 121 -7.65 -3.30 -0.75
CA TRP A 121 -8.61 -2.63 0.12
C TRP A 121 -9.49 -3.66 0.82
N ILE A 122 -9.67 -3.49 2.13
CA ILE A 122 -10.62 -4.23 2.94
C ILE A 122 -11.47 -3.26 3.75
N SER A 123 -12.73 -3.60 3.98
CA SER A 123 -13.68 -2.72 4.68
C SER A 123 -14.43 -3.49 5.75
N TYR A 124 -14.27 -3.12 7.02
CA TYR A 124 -14.84 -3.82 8.18
C TYR A 124 -15.31 -2.83 9.23
N ILE A 125 -16.16 -3.29 10.15
CA ILE A 125 -16.60 -2.46 11.28
C ILE A 125 -15.51 -2.50 12.37
N PHE A 126 -15.07 -1.34 12.82
CA PHE A 126 -14.08 -1.26 13.90
C PHE A 126 -14.37 -0.11 14.84
N ARG A 127 -13.87 -0.22 16.06
CA ARG A 127 -13.99 0.86 17.04
C ARG A 127 -13.09 2.02 16.63
N GLN A 128 -13.69 3.16 16.32
CA GLN A 128 -12.97 4.38 15.99
C GLN A 128 -12.29 4.92 17.26
N PRO A 129 -10.97 5.20 17.24
CA PRO A 129 -10.24 5.61 18.43
C PRO A 129 -10.72 6.94 19.03
N GLU A 130 -11.12 7.90 18.18
CA GLU A 130 -11.51 9.24 18.60
C GLU A 130 -12.88 9.28 19.29
N THR A 131 -13.88 8.62 18.71
CA THR A 131 -15.26 8.61 19.23
C THR A 131 -15.52 7.45 20.18
N GLY A 132 -14.76 6.36 20.04
CA GLY A 132 -15.00 5.10 20.72
C GLY A 132 -16.20 4.31 20.19
N GLU A 133 -16.85 4.78 19.13
CA GLU A 133 -18.00 4.14 18.49
C GLU A 133 -17.56 3.18 17.37
N ASN A 134 -18.45 2.25 17.00
CA ASN A 134 -18.21 1.37 15.87
C ASN A 134 -18.51 2.12 14.57
N ALA A 135 -17.53 2.19 13.68
CA ALA A 135 -17.66 2.80 12.36
C ALA A 135 -17.10 1.88 11.27
N ARG A 136 -17.51 2.12 10.02
CA ARG A 136 -16.93 1.41 8.86
C ARG A 136 -15.52 1.97 8.64
N LYS A 137 -14.51 1.10 8.70
CA LYS A 137 -13.12 1.44 8.38
C LYS A 137 -12.76 0.88 7.01
N HIS A 138 -12.16 1.70 6.16
CA HIS A 138 -11.50 1.30 4.91
C HIS A 138 -10.00 1.21 5.12
N THR A 139 -9.44 0.01 5.01
CA THR A 139 -8.02 -0.26 5.26
C THR A 139 -7.33 -0.67 3.96
N TRP A 140 -6.23 -0.01 3.64
CA TRP A 140 -5.30 -0.44 2.61
C TRP A 140 -4.25 -1.34 3.24
N VAL A 141 -4.04 -2.51 2.68
CA VAL A 141 -3.11 -3.53 3.19
C VAL A 141 -2.13 -3.88 2.07
N VAL A 142 -0.83 -3.86 2.35
CA VAL A 142 0.22 -4.26 1.42
C VAL A 142 1.10 -5.31 2.07
N ARG A 143 1.35 -6.41 1.34
CA ARG A 143 2.33 -7.41 1.76
C ARG A 143 3.73 -6.98 1.34
N HIS A 144 4.69 -7.05 2.23
CA HIS A 144 6.09 -6.73 1.98
C HIS A 144 6.99 -7.52 2.94
N ASP A 145 7.96 -8.26 2.41
CA ASP A 145 8.89 -9.08 3.20
C ASP A 145 8.19 -10.03 4.21
N GLY A 146 7.16 -10.73 3.74
CA GLY A 146 6.34 -11.62 4.57
C GLY A 146 5.31 -10.93 5.46
N LEU A 147 5.54 -9.67 5.82
CA LEU A 147 4.68 -8.87 6.69
C LEU A 147 3.55 -8.16 5.92
N LEU A 148 2.47 -7.83 6.62
CA LEU A 148 1.40 -6.98 6.12
C LEU A 148 1.48 -5.62 6.80
N PHE A 149 1.60 -4.57 6.00
CA PHE A 149 1.53 -3.17 6.44
C PHE A 149 0.15 -2.63 6.11
N ALA A 150 -0.53 -2.08 7.11
CA ALA A 150 -1.91 -1.66 6.94
C ALA A 150 -2.22 -0.36 7.67
N SER A 151 -2.99 0.51 7.02
CA SER A 151 -3.56 1.73 7.59
C SER A 151 -4.92 2.00 6.94
N GLY A 152 -5.74 2.85 7.56
CA GLY A 152 -7.08 3.12 7.05
C GLY A 152 -7.71 4.38 7.60
N PHE A 153 -8.86 4.71 7.04
CA PHE A 153 -9.73 5.80 7.45
C PHE A 153 -11.14 5.25 7.73
N TYR A 154 -11.94 6.00 8.47
CA TYR A 154 -13.32 5.69 8.80
C TYR A 154 -14.27 6.51 7.91
N GLU A 155 -15.40 5.91 7.54
CA GLU A 155 -16.53 6.68 7.02
C GLU A 155 -17.11 7.56 8.13
N GLU A 156 -17.53 8.78 7.76
CA GLU A 156 -18.29 9.69 8.61
C GLU A 156 -19.73 9.22 8.83
#